data_AF-A0A945GEW3-F1
#
_entry.id   AF-A0A945GEW3-F1
#
_cell.length_a   1.000
_cell.length_b   1.000
_cell.length_c   1.000
_cell.angle_alpha   90.00
_cell.angle_beta   90.00
_cell.angle_gamma   90.00
#
_symmetry.space_group_name_H-M   'P 1'
#
loop_
_entity.id
_entity.type
_entity.pdbx_description
1 polymer ?
#
loop_
_entity_poly.entity_id
_entity_poly.type
_entity_poly.pdbx_seq_one_letter_code
_entity_poly.pdbx_strand_id
1 'polypeptide(L)'
;MSSPASVFEPKSSKLATIFLVFISIFSLFGLFYFYLQTQLLKQQLSSLQTSSNYTESTRIIPKPTLTPSASPAVDSPLFQIKELSLTFQLPVKLLKKGNWETITLPSDTGNNICFHLLPSTSWLVKSVKAGGVGICSGKYLTINSVSSDFTAGRGGSFTDISGYHIKDGQYFLGLDNSEGERPLTTNSPKEVATSNGLKYLFITGESIDNPGQLLPDKYVGALINTSNPKYPGIVIAMELSDQLTVVDFSQILDTLKFE
;
A
#
# COMPACT_ATOMS: atom_id res chain seq x y z
N MET A 1 -13.12 -57.62 -54.65
CA MET A 1 -14.14 -56.55 -54.76
C MET A 1 -14.16 -55.81 -53.43
N SER A 2 -13.62 -54.60 -53.39
CA SER A 2 -13.51 -53.77 -52.18
C SER A 2 -14.49 -52.61 -52.28
N SER A 3 -15.46 -52.53 -51.35
CA SER A 3 -16.38 -51.39 -51.23
C SER A 3 -15.65 -50.14 -50.73
N PRO A 4 -15.97 -48.94 -51.23
CA PRO A 4 -15.40 -47.70 -50.70
C PRO A 4 -16.10 -47.30 -49.40
N ALA A 5 -15.33 -46.81 -48.43
CA ALA A 5 -15.86 -46.21 -47.21
C ALA A 5 -16.49 -44.85 -47.53
N SER A 6 -17.75 -44.66 -47.15
CA SER A 6 -18.46 -43.38 -47.27
C SER A 6 -17.88 -42.37 -46.28
N VAL A 7 -17.31 -41.28 -46.79
CA VAL A 7 -16.94 -40.11 -45.99
C VAL A 7 -18.23 -39.42 -45.55
N PHE A 8 -18.51 -39.42 -44.26
CA PHE A 8 -19.61 -38.65 -43.69
C PHE A 8 -19.21 -37.18 -43.57
N GLU A 9 -19.80 -36.31 -44.41
CA GLU A 9 -19.77 -34.87 -44.16
C GLU A 9 -20.65 -34.54 -42.94
N PRO A 10 -20.12 -33.84 -41.92
CA PRO A 10 -20.93 -33.41 -40.79
C PRO A 10 -21.92 -32.33 -41.24
N LYS A 11 -23.21 -32.61 -41.06
CA LYS A 11 -24.31 -31.71 -41.39
C LYS A 11 -24.19 -30.43 -40.54
N SER A 12 -24.01 -29.28 -41.20
CA SER A 12 -23.93 -27.96 -40.57
C SER A 12 -25.06 -27.74 -39.55
N SER A 13 -24.69 -27.66 -38.28
CA SER A 13 -25.62 -27.44 -37.17
C SER A 13 -26.02 -25.97 -37.09
N LYS A 14 -27.30 -25.68 -37.36
CA LYS A 14 -27.91 -24.33 -37.19
C LYS A 14 -27.74 -23.77 -35.76
N LEU A 15 -27.45 -24.64 -34.80
CA LEU A 15 -27.28 -24.31 -33.39
C LEU A 15 -25.97 -23.52 -33.16
N ALA A 16 -24.90 -23.83 -33.90
CA ALA A 16 -23.64 -23.08 -33.84
C ALA A 16 -23.80 -21.65 -34.38
N THR A 17 -24.59 -21.46 -35.44
CA THR A 17 -24.91 -20.14 -35.99
C THR A 17 -25.71 -19.30 -34.99
N ILE A 18 -26.67 -19.90 -34.28
CA ILE A 18 -27.46 -19.20 -33.26
C ILE A 18 -26.56 -18.74 -32.10
N PHE A 19 -25.66 -19.59 -31.61
CA PHE A 19 -24.70 -19.21 -30.56
C PHE A 19 -23.78 -18.06 -30.99
N LEU A 20 -23.27 -18.10 -32.22
CA LEU A 20 -22.45 -17.00 -32.77
C LEU A 20 -23.22 -15.67 -32.83
N VAL A 21 -24.50 -15.70 -33.19
CA VAL A 21 -25.36 -14.51 -33.20
C VAL A 21 -25.53 -13.96 -31.78
N PHE A 22 -25.80 -14.82 -30.79
CA PHE A 22 -25.91 -14.37 -29.40
C PHE A 22 -24.60 -13.78 -28.86
N ILE A 23 -23.46 -14.43 -29.11
CA ILE A 23 -22.14 -13.92 -28.71
C ILE A 23 -21.90 -12.55 -29.33
N SER A 24 -22.20 -12.39 -30.63
CA SER A 24 -22.04 -11.12 -31.33
C SER A 24 -22.90 -10.00 -30.73
N ILE A 25 -24.16 -10.30 -30.39
CA ILE A 25 -25.07 -9.35 -29.75
C ILE A 25 -24.56 -8.97 -28.34
N PHE A 26 -24.14 -9.95 -27.53
CA PHE A 26 -23.59 -9.68 -26.19
C PHE A 26 -22.29 -8.87 -26.26
N SER A 27 -21.41 -9.13 -27.23
CA SER A 27 -20.20 -8.33 -27.45
C SER A 27 -20.53 -6.88 -27.86
N LEU A 28 -21.54 -6.67 -28.71
CA LEU A 28 -22.02 -5.34 -29.07
C LEU A 28 -22.58 -4.57 -27.86
N PHE A 29 -23.36 -5.22 -27.00
CA PHE A 29 -23.84 -4.61 -25.75
C PHE A 29 -22.68 -4.28 -24.80
N GLY A 30 -21.68 -5.16 -24.69
CA GLY A 30 -20.49 -4.91 -23.88
C GLY A 30 -19.67 -3.72 -24.38
N LEU A 31 -19.45 -3.61 -25.69
CA LEU A 31 -18.77 -2.47 -26.32
C LEU A 31 -19.54 -1.16 -26.12
N PHE A 32 -20.86 -1.19 -26.26
CA PHE A 32 -21.71 -0.03 -26.05
C PHE A 32 -21.69 0.44 -24.59
N TYR A 33 -21.77 -0.50 -23.64
CA TYR A 33 -21.67 -0.20 -22.21
C TYR A 33 -20.30 0.41 -21.86
N PHE A 34 -19.22 -0.18 -22.38
CA PHE A 34 -17.85 0.32 -22.15
C PHE A 34 -17.65 1.72 -22.76
N TYR A 35 -18.22 1.96 -23.94
CA TYR A 35 -18.21 3.28 -24.57
C TYR A 35 -18.94 4.33 -23.73
N LEU A 36 -20.13 4.01 -23.20
CA LEU A 36 -20.89 4.92 -22.32
C LEU A 36 -20.12 5.24 -21.03
N GLN A 37 -19.53 4.24 -20.38
CA GLN A 37 -18.69 4.44 -19.19
C GLN A 37 -17.48 5.34 -19.47
N THR A 38 -16.83 5.14 -20.63
CA THR A 38 -15.69 5.96 -21.05
C THR A 38 -16.09 7.42 -21.29
N GLN A 39 -17.27 7.66 -21.86
CA GLN A 39 -17.78 9.03 -22.07
C GLN A 39 -18.15 9.72 -20.76
N LEU A 40 -18.74 8.99 -19.80
CA LEU A 40 -19.05 9.51 -18.47
C LEU A 40 -17.78 9.97 -17.74
N LEU A 41 -16.71 9.18 -17.82
CA LEU A 41 -15.40 9.52 -17.23
C LEU A 41 -14.77 10.76 -17.88
N LYS A 42 -14.88 10.91 -19.20
CA LYS A 42 -14.38 12.11 -19.92
C LYS A 42 -15.13 13.38 -19.53
N GLN A 43 -16.44 13.29 -19.28
CA GLN A 43 -17.22 14.44 -18.80
C GLN A 43 -16.80 14.86 -17.39
N GLN A 44 -16.52 13.89 -16.50
CA GLN A 44 -16.01 14.18 -15.15
C GLN A 44 -14.64 14.86 -15.19
N LEU A 45 -13.72 14.39 -16.03
CA LEU A 45 -12.40 15.02 -16.21
C LEU A 45 -12.51 16.46 -16.76
N SER A 46 -13.42 16.71 -17.69
CA SER A 46 -13.58 18.04 -18.30
C SER A 46 -14.15 19.07 -17.32
N SER A 47 -14.90 18.64 -16.30
CA SER A 47 -15.40 19.52 -15.23
C SER A 47 -14.35 19.93 -14.19
N LEU A 48 -13.20 19.25 -14.15
CA LEU A 48 -12.10 19.53 -13.22
C LEU A 48 -11.08 20.55 -13.76
N GLN A 49 -11.05 20.80 -15.08
CA GLN A 49 -10.08 21.71 -15.70
C GLN A 49 -10.51 23.19 -15.72
N THR A 50 -11.73 23.54 -15.32
CA THR A 50 -12.26 24.92 -15.42
C THR A 50 -12.17 25.74 -14.13
N SER A 51 -11.56 25.24 -13.06
CA SER A 51 -11.43 25.96 -11.78
C SER A 51 -9.99 26.01 -11.28
N SER A 52 -9.09 26.66 -12.03
CA SER A 52 -7.82 27.15 -11.49
C SER A 52 -7.73 28.65 -11.71
N ASN A 53 -8.26 29.39 -10.75
CA ASN A 53 -7.82 30.74 -10.40
C ASN A 53 -7.84 30.80 -8.88
N TYR A 54 -6.77 30.30 -8.25
CA TYR A 54 -6.52 30.57 -6.83
C TYR A 54 -5.15 31.21 -6.68
N THR A 55 -5.21 32.46 -6.26
CA THR A 55 -4.12 33.32 -5.84
C THR A 55 -3.33 32.65 -4.72
N GLU A 56 -2.02 32.55 -4.93
CA GLU A 56 -1.02 32.09 -3.98
C GLU A 56 -1.08 32.96 -2.71
N SER A 57 -1.62 32.40 -1.62
CA SER A 57 -1.55 33.00 -0.29
C SER A 57 -0.49 32.27 0.50
N THR A 58 0.70 32.87 0.57
CA THR A 58 1.84 32.42 1.38
C THR A 58 1.45 32.47 2.87
N ARG A 59 0.79 31.42 3.35
CA ARG A 59 0.54 31.24 4.78
C ARG A 59 1.76 30.56 5.39
N ILE A 60 2.58 31.35 6.09
CA ILE A 60 3.67 30.86 6.93
C ILE A 60 3.04 29.97 8.02
N ILE A 61 3.14 28.65 7.86
CA ILE A 61 2.76 27.69 8.90
C ILE A 61 3.88 27.70 9.95
N PRO A 62 3.59 28.02 11.23
CA PRO A 62 4.60 27.98 12.27
C PRO A 62 5.09 26.54 12.49
N LYS A 63 6.42 26.41 12.53
CA LYS A 63 7.19 25.23 12.95
C LYS A 63 6.55 24.55 14.16
N PRO A 64 6.19 23.25 14.10
CA PRO A 64 5.74 22.54 15.29
C PRO A 64 6.92 22.39 16.25
N THR A 65 6.83 23.03 17.41
CA THR A 65 7.69 22.73 18.55
C THR A 65 7.23 21.39 19.11
N LEU A 66 8.03 20.33 18.89
CA LEU A 66 7.87 19.03 19.53
C LEU A 66 8.27 19.19 21.01
N THR A 67 7.30 19.45 21.87
CA THR A 67 7.45 19.36 23.33
C THR A 67 7.59 17.89 23.72
N PRO A 68 8.39 17.52 24.75
CA PRO A 68 8.66 16.12 25.08
C PRO A 68 7.36 15.36 25.37
N SER A 69 7.25 14.25 24.65
CA SER A 69 6.16 13.28 24.61
C SER A 69 5.79 12.77 26.01
N ALA A 70 4.48 12.71 26.29
CA ALA A 70 3.98 11.91 27.40
C ALA A 70 4.42 10.46 27.17
N SER A 71 5.21 9.92 28.10
CA SER A 71 5.74 8.56 28.11
C SER A 71 4.66 7.54 27.72
N PRO A 72 4.99 6.46 26.98
CA PRO A 72 4.07 5.35 26.78
C PRO A 72 3.54 4.89 28.15
N ALA A 73 2.23 4.64 28.22
CA ALA A 73 1.59 4.18 29.45
C ALA A 73 2.34 2.93 29.95
N VAL A 74 2.73 2.95 31.22
CA VAL A 74 3.61 1.97 31.88
C VAL A 74 3.12 0.51 31.74
N ASP A 75 1.87 0.29 31.34
CA ASP A 75 1.23 -1.03 31.23
C ASP A 75 0.86 -1.48 29.80
N SER A 76 1.43 -0.89 28.74
CA SER A 76 1.14 -1.36 27.37
C SER A 76 1.86 -2.68 27.05
N PRO A 77 1.18 -3.70 26.49
CA PRO A 77 1.80 -4.96 26.11
C PRO A 77 2.92 -4.73 25.07
N LEU A 78 4.01 -5.48 25.24
CA LEU A 78 5.12 -5.50 24.29
C LEU A 78 4.78 -6.45 23.13
N PHE A 79 4.76 -5.92 21.92
CA PHE A 79 4.64 -6.68 20.68
C PHE A 79 6.02 -7.05 20.15
N GLN A 80 6.10 -8.18 19.45
CA GLN A 80 7.33 -8.66 18.82
C GLN A 80 7.05 -9.14 17.39
N ILE A 81 7.84 -8.65 16.43
CA ILE A 81 7.94 -9.20 15.07
C ILE A 81 9.29 -9.93 15.01
N LYS A 82 9.24 -11.25 15.19
CA LYS A 82 10.44 -12.08 15.36
C LYS A 82 11.34 -12.08 14.14
N GLU A 83 10.74 -12.08 12.96
CA GLU A 83 11.44 -12.09 11.67
C GLU A 83 12.29 -10.82 11.44
N LEU A 84 11.94 -9.74 12.14
CA LEU A 84 12.60 -8.43 12.05
C LEU A 84 13.42 -8.11 13.30
N SER A 85 13.48 -9.01 14.28
CA SER A 85 13.98 -8.75 15.64
C SER A 85 13.48 -7.43 16.23
N LEU A 86 12.20 -7.10 15.98
CA LEU A 86 11.63 -5.81 16.36
C LEU A 86 10.67 -5.99 17.54
N THR A 87 10.84 -5.19 18.58
CA THR A 87 9.87 -5.03 19.66
C THR A 87 9.35 -3.60 19.75
N PHE A 88 8.10 -3.44 20.16
CA PHE A 88 7.44 -2.13 20.29
C PHE A 88 6.17 -2.22 21.14
N GLN A 89 5.63 -1.06 21.49
CA GLN A 89 4.36 -0.94 22.21
C GLN A 89 3.35 -0.14 21.38
N LEU A 90 2.07 -0.47 21.55
CA LEU A 90 0.98 0.29 20.95
C LEU A 90 0.33 1.22 21.99
N PRO A 91 -0.10 2.44 21.62
CA PRO A 91 -0.93 3.26 22.48
C PRO A 91 -2.27 2.57 22.78
N VAL A 92 -2.82 2.82 23.97
CA VAL A 92 -4.11 2.23 24.43
C VAL A 92 -5.24 2.43 23.42
N LYS A 93 -5.23 3.53 22.66
CA LYS A 93 -6.23 3.82 21.63
C LYS A 93 -6.22 2.79 20.49
N LEU A 94 -5.05 2.25 20.11
CA LEU A 94 -4.92 1.20 19.11
C LEU A 94 -5.25 -0.19 19.68
N LEU A 95 -4.89 -0.45 20.93
CA LEU A 95 -5.25 -1.70 21.62
C LEU A 95 -6.77 -1.90 21.68
N LYS A 96 -7.52 -0.81 21.90
CA LYS A 96 -8.99 -0.83 21.89
C LYS A 96 -9.62 -1.13 20.53
N LYS A 97 -8.84 -1.14 19.43
CA LYS A 97 -9.35 -1.42 18.09
C LYS A 97 -9.54 -2.92 17.83
N GLY A 98 -8.88 -3.79 18.59
CA GLY A 98 -9.00 -5.25 18.48
C GLY A 98 -7.67 -5.97 18.64
N ASN A 99 -7.62 -7.19 18.10
CA ASN A 99 -6.44 -8.04 18.17
C ASN A 99 -5.47 -7.73 17.03
N TRP A 100 -4.17 -7.78 17.32
CA TRP A 100 -3.10 -7.51 16.37
C TRP A 100 -2.29 -8.77 16.14
N GLU A 101 -1.85 -8.98 14.90
CA GLU A 101 -1.06 -10.14 14.53
C GLU A 101 0.05 -9.79 13.54
N THR A 102 1.04 -10.67 13.48
CA THR A 102 2.08 -10.68 12.45
C THR A 102 1.82 -11.86 11.52
N ILE A 103 1.77 -11.61 10.22
CA ILE A 103 1.68 -12.63 9.18
C ILE A 103 2.81 -12.49 8.17
N THR A 104 3.26 -13.61 7.62
CA THR A 104 4.16 -13.64 6.47
C THR A 104 3.34 -13.87 5.21
N LEU A 105 3.36 -12.91 4.30
CA LEU A 105 2.62 -12.96 3.04
C LEU A 105 3.56 -13.38 1.90
N PRO A 106 3.24 -14.46 1.17
CA PRO A 106 4.02 -14.85 0.00
C PRO A 106 3.78 -13.90 -1.18
N SER A 107 4.81 -13.71 -1.99
CA SER A 107 4.86 -12.91 -3.21
C SER A 107 5.43 -13.73 -4.38
N ASP A 108 5.67 -13.12 -5.55
CA ASP A 108 6.21 -13.86 -6.72
C ASP A 108 7.64 -14.33 -6.46
N THR A 109 8.44 -13.45 -5.86
CA THR A 109 9.71 -13.77 -5.20
C THR A 109 9.73 -13.14 -3.82
N GLY A 110 10.47 -13.74 -2.89
CA GLY A 110 10.56 -13.22 -1.52
C GLY A 110 9.27 -13.34 -0.71
N ASN A 111 9.14 -12.46 0.30
CA ASN A 111 7.96 -12.36 1.14
C ASN A 111 7.77 -10.94 1.74
N ASN A 112 6.58 -10.67 2.28
CA ASN A 112 6.28 -9.46 3.03
C ASN A 112 5.84 -9.83 4.45
N ILE A 113 6.59 -9.38 5.46
CA ILE A 113 6.19 -9.47 6.87
C ILE A 113 5.24 -8.33 7.14
N CYS A 114 4.06 -8.64 7.70
CA CYS A 114 3.00 -7.67 7.90
C CYS A 114 2.44 -7.80 9.31
N PHE A 115 2.58 -6.75 10.11
CA PHE A 115 1.90 -6.59 11.39
C PHE A 115 0.73 -5.63 11.24
N HIS A 116 -0.48 -6.09 11.60
CA HIS A 116 -1.71 -5.32 11.41
C HIS A 116 -2.82 -5.78 12.36
N LEU A 117 -3.91 -5.01 12.38
CA LEU A 117 -5.14 -5.38 13.07
C LEU A 117 -5.79 -6.59 12.38
N LEU A 118 -6.07 -7.65 13.15
CA LEU A 118 -6.81 -8.82 12.69
C LEU A 118 -8.24 -8.40 12.32
N PRO A 119 -8.73 -8.70 11.09
CA PRO A 119 -10.09 -8.40 10.71
C PRO A 119 -11.08 -9.10 11.65
N SER A 120 -12.07 -8.37 12.17
CA SER A 120 -13.08 -8.92 13.09
C SER A 120 -14.04 -9.91 12.44
N THR A 121 -14.00 -10.09 11.12
CA THR A 121 -14.87 -10.99 10.36
C THR A 121 -14.08 -12.09 9.66
N SER A 122 -14.05 -13.28 10.27
CA SER A 122 -13.82 -14.54 9.56
C SER A 122 -15.15 -15.00 8.97
N TRP A 123 -15.32 -14.90 7.66
CA TRP A 123 -16.43 -15.58 6.99
C TRP A 123 -16.01 -15.94 5.57
N LEU A 124 -15.76 -17.23 5.33
CA LEU A 124 -16.04 -18.01 4.10
C LEU A 124 -15.87 -17.40 2.69
N VAL A 125 -15.21 -16.27 2.55
CA VAL A 125 -14.90 -15.63 1.28
C VAL A 125 -13.39 -15.46 1.28
N LYS A 126 -12.69 -16.41 0.63
CA LYS A 126 -11.31 -16.17 0.24
C LYS A 126 -11.33 -14.86 -0.56
N SER A 127 -10.75 -13.80 0.00
CA SER A 127 -10.57 -12.55 -0.74
C SER A 127 -9.90 -12.90 -2.06
N VAL A 128 -10.66 -12.76 -3.15
CA VAL A 128 -10.12 -12.98 -4.50
C VAL A 128 -9.07 -11.89 -4.66
N LYS A 129 -7.79 -12.30 -4.74
CA LYS A 129 -6.61 -11.42 -4.83
C LYS A 129 -6.62 -10.66 -6.17
N ALA A 130 -7.54 -9.73 -6.34
CA ALA A 130 -7.56 -8.80 -7.46
C ALA A 130 -6.54 -7.66 -7.29
N GLY A 131 -5.88 -7.56 -6.13
CA GLY A 131 -4.88 -6.52 -5.82
C GLY A 131 -3.41 -6.90 -6.00
N GLY A 132 -3.11 -8.17 -6.31
CA GLY A 132 -1.73 -8.71 -6.33
C GLY A 132 -1.37 -9.59 -5.13
N VAL A 133 -0.22 -10.24 -5.19
CA VAL A 133 0.36 -11.08 -4.12
C VAL A 133 1.16 -10.23 -3.12
N GLY A 134 1.44 -10.73 -1.91
CA GLY A 134 2.32 -10.06 -0.94
C GLY A 134 1.84 -8.73 -0.32
N ILE A 135 0.58 -8.31 -0.49
CA ILE A 135 0.11 -6.99 -0.02
C ILE A 135 -0.09 -6.97 1.49
N CYS A 136 0.72 -6.20 2.20
CA CYS A 136 0.40 -5.81 3.56
C CYS A 136 -0.64 -4.69 3.54
N SER A 137 -1.86 -4.98 3.99
CA SER A 137 -2.93 -3.98 4.15
C SER A 137 -3.58 -4.15 5.51
N GLY A 138 -3.65 -3.08 6.29
CA GLY A 138 -4.25 -3.08 7.62
C GLY A 138 -5.03 -1.80 7.86
N LYS A 139 -6.02 -1.89 8.76
CA LYS A 139 -6.77 -0.72 9.22
C LYS A 139 -6.02 -0.07 10.39
N TYR A 140 -6.01 1.26 10.43
CA TYR A 140 -5.38 2.09 11.45
C TYR A 140 -3.85 2.10 11.48
N LEU A 141 -3.17 0.96 11.57
CA LEU A 141 -1.72 0.87 11.61
C LEU A 141 -1.25 -0.37 10.84
N THR A 142 -0.17 -0.22 10.09
CA THR A 142 0.59 -1.33 9.50
C THR A 142 2.07 -1.12 9.77
N ILE A 143 2.76 -2.16 10.23
CA ILE A 143 4.21 -2.25 10.20
C ILE A 143 4.55 -3.39 9.24
N ASN A 144 5.38 -3.12 8.25
CA ASN A 144 5.70 -4.14 7.26
C ASN A 144 7.15 -4.05 6.80
N SER A 145 7.64 -5.16 6.25
CA SER A 145 8.97 -5.24 5.66
C SER A 145 8.98 -6.29 4.58
N VAL A 146 9.52 -5.93 3.42
CA VAL A 146 9.68 -6.83 2.29
C VAL A 146 11.08 -7.41 2.27
N SER A 147 11.21 -8.66 1.81
CA SER A 147 12.53 -9.25 1.65
C SER A 147 13.35 -8.55 0.56
N SER A 148 14.67 -8.72 0.61
CA SER A 148 15.62 -8.13 -0.35
C SER A 148 15.47 -8.63 -1.79
N ASP A 149 14.66 -9.68 -2.00
CA ASP A 149 14.35 -10.30 -3.28
C ASP A 149 12.84 -10.19 -3.60
N PHE A 150 12.12 -9.27 -2.96
CA PHE A 150 10.66 -9.18 -3.04
C PHE A 150 10.18 -8.66 -4.39
N THR A 151 9.33 -9.43 -5.07
CA THR A 151 8.58 -8.96 -6.24
C THR A 151 7.12 -9.37 -6.16
N ALA A 152 6.21 -8.48 -6.56
CA ALA A 152 4.77 -8.67 -6.45
C ALA A 152 4.00 -8.48 -7.77
N GLY A 153 4.71 -8.45 -8.91
CA GLY A 153 4.11 -8.33 -10.24
C GLY A 153 3.27 -7.05 -10.45
N ARG A 154 3.46 -6.02 -9.63
CA ARG A 154 2.66 -4.79 -9.58
C ARG A 154 3.53 -3.53 -9.50
N GLY A 155 2.95 -2.38 -9.87
CA GLY A 155 3.56 -1.07 -9.66
C GLY A 155 3.67 -0.80 -8.16
N GLY A 156 4.90 -0.68 -7.65
CA GLY A 156 5.22 -0.67 -6.22
C GLY A 156 4.34 0.29 -5.40
N SER A 157 3.82 -0.23 -4.28
CA SER A 157 3.06 0.49 -3.27
C SER A 157 3.96 0.95 -2.12
N PHE A 158 3.45 1.82 -1.23
CA PHE A 158 4.20 2.24 -0.04
C PHE A 158 4.68 1.05 0.80
N THR A 159 3.88 -0.01 0.86
CA THR A 159 4.21 -1.24 1.60
C THR A 159 5.16 -2.18 0.85
N ASP A 160 5.62 -1.81 -0.35
CA ASP A 160 6.64 -2.56 -1.11
C ASP A 160 8.04 -1.93 -0.98
N ILE A 161 8.18 -0.83 -0.22
CA ILE A 161 9.45 -0.11 -0.06
C ILE A 161 10.40 -0.93 0.83
N SER A 162 11.60 -1.18 0.33
CA SER A 162 12.65 -1.97 0.99
C SER A 162 13.70 -1.11 1.72
N GLY A 163 13.47 0.19 1.84
CA GLY A 163 14.34 1.15 2.52
C GLY A 163 14.45 2.47 1.77
N TYR A 164 15.40 3.30 2.17
CA TYR A 164 15.74 4.54 1.48
C TYR A 164 17.23 4.84 1.55
N HIS A 165 17.71 5.67 0.65
CA HIS A 165 19.06 6.23 0.71
C HIS A 165 19.06 7.67 0.27
N ILE A 166 20.16 8.36 0.57
CA ILE A 166 20.34 9.77 0.29
C ILE A 166 21.46 9.90 -0.72
N LYS A 167 21.17 10.56 -1.84
CA LYS A 167 22.14 10.87 -2.89
C LYS A 167 21.99 12.33 -3.27
N ASP A 168 23.08 13.08 -3.19
CA ASP A 168 23.12 14.52 -3.52
C ASP A 168 22.05 15.35 -2.79
N GLY A 169 21.73 14.98 -1.54
CA GLY A 169 20.71 15.64 -0.71
C GLY A 169 19.25 15.28 -1.05
N GLN A 170 19.03 14.36 -1.99
CA GLN A 170 17.72 13.86 -2.37
C GLN A 170 17.51 12.43 -1.81
N TYR A 171 16.29 12.16 -1.34
CA TYR A 171 15.90 10.83 -0.89
C TYR A 171 15.45 9.97 -2.06
N PHE A 172 15.85 8.71 -2.04
CA PHE A 172 15.47 7.70 -3.01
C PHE A 172 14.94 6.47 -2.27
N LEU A 173 13.90 5.86 -2.83
CA LEU A 173 13.26 4.67 -2.27
C LEU A 173 13.88 3.42 -2.87
N GLY A 174 14.17 2.44 -2.01
CA GLY A 174 14.51 1.08 -2.42
C GLY A 174 13.25 0.37 -2.91
N LEU A 175 13.25 -0.03 -4.19
CA LEU A 175 12.22 -0.82 -4.83
C LEU A 175 12.92 -1.88 -5.68
N ASP A 176 12.63 -3.16 -5.42
CA ASP A 176 13.35 -4.27 -6.05
C ASP A 176 12.79 -4.63 -7.44
N ASN A 177 11.56 -4.21 -7.71
CA ASN A 177 10.82 -4.40 -8.96
C ASN A 177 11.13 -3.34 -10.04
N SER A 178 12.06 -2.43 -9.81
CA SER A 178 12.57 -1.52 -10.83
C SER A 178 14.09 -1.48 -10.76
N GLU A 179 14.76 -1.56 -11.90
CA GLU A 179 16.19 -1.24 -12.08
C GLU A 179 16.54 0.23 -11.68
N GLY A 180 15.64 0.93 -11.00
CA GLY A 180 15.73 2.33 -10.65
C GLY A 180 15.23 2.56 -9.24
N GLU A 181 16.10 3.16 -8.45
CA GLU A 181 15.74 3.90 -7.25
C GLU A 181 14.67 4.93 -7.63
N ARG A 182 13.54 4.99 -6.90
CA ARG A 182 12.53 6.03 -7.17
C ARG A 182 12.84 7.27 -6.34
N PRO A 183 13.08 8.45 -6.93
CA PRO A 183 13.26 9.67 -6.15
C PRO A 183 11.97 9.97 -5.38
N LEU A 184 12.12 10.29 -4.11
CA LEU A 184 11.02 10.77 -3.27
C LEU A 184 10.90 12.29 -3.44
N THR A 185 10.07 12.70 -4.41
CA THR A 185 9.82 14.11 -4.74
C THR A 185 8.58 14.69 -4.07
N THR A 186 7.78 13.84 -3.43
CA THR A 186 6.51 14.16 -2.78
C THR A 186 6.59 13.84 -1.28
N ASN A 187 5.51 14.15 -0.56
CA ASN A 187 5.26 13.77 0.83
C ASN A 187 6.22 14.39 1.87
N SER A 188 6.91 15.46 1.48
CA SER A 188 7.78 16.30 2.34
C SER A 188 8.63 15.50 3.35
N PRO A 189 9.52 14.61 2.88
CA PRO A 189 10.26 13.71 3.74
C PRO A 189 11.17 14.46 4.72
N LYS A 190 11.24 13.99 5.96
CA LYS A 190 12.07 14.58 7.00
C LYS A 190 12.76 13.50 7.83
N GLU A 191 14.08 13.60 7.95
CA GLU A 191 14.82 12.79 8.91
C GLU A 191 14.47 13.19 10.35
N VAL A 192 14.13 12.19 11.16
CA VAL A 192 13.84 12.33 12.59
C VAL A 192 14.60 11.25 13.35
N ALA A 193 15.03 11.59 14.56
CA ALA A 193 15.57 10.63 15.51
C ALA A 193 14.62 10.54 16.71
N THR A 194 14.33 9.32 17.14
CA THR A 194 13.60 9.05 18.38
C THR A 194 14.48 9.33 19.60
N SER A 195 13.87 9.34 20.78
CA SER A 195 14.57 9.45 22.06
C SER A 195 15.57 8.32 22.33
N ASN A 196 15.38 7.15 21.73
CA ASN A 196 16.28 5.99 21.85
C ASN A 196 17.35 5.91 20.74
N GLY A 197 17.46 6.95 19.89
CA GLY A 197 18.50 7.06 18.86
C GLY A 197 18.17 6.38 17.53
N LEU A 198 16.98 5.79 17.38
CA LEU A 198 16.51 5.25 16.11
C LEU A 198 16.26 6.40 15.11
N LYS A 199 16.89 6.31 13.93
CA LYS A 199 16.70 7.26 12.84
C LYS A 199 15.68 6.72 11.83
N TYR A 200 14.80 7.58 11.37
CA TYR A 200 13.79 7.24 10.37
C TYR A 200 13.46 8.43 9.47
N LEU A 201 12.96 8.14 8.28
CA LEU A 201 12.40 9.13 7.38
C LEU A 201 10.90 9.26 7.66
N PHE A 202 10.48 10.38 8.24
CA PHE A 202 9.08 10.70 8.45
C PHE A 202 8.46 11.20 7.14
N ILE A 203 7.27 10.70 6.82
CA ILE A 203 6.57 10.96 5.56
C ILE A 203 5.13 11.37 5.88
N THR A 204 4.70 12.53 5.40
CA THR A 204 3.30 12.97 5.54
C THR A 204 2.50 12.59 4.31
N GLY A 205 1.24 12.18 4.49
CA GLY A 205 0.31 12.02 3.39
C GLY A 205 0.12 13.29 2.57
N GLU A 206 -0.29 13.13 1.31
CA GLU A 206 -0.63 14.23 0.40
C GLU A 206 -1.98 13.99 -0.29
N SER A 207 -2.51 14.97 -1.04
CA SER A 207 -3.72 14.72 -1.85
C SER A 207 -3.45 13.66 -2.93
N ILE A 208 -4.47 12.85 -3.24
CA ILE A 208 -4.43 11.86 -4.33
C ILE A 208 -4.22 12.49 -5.72
N ASP A 209 -4.40 13.80 -5.85
CA ASP A 209 -4.19 14.54 -7.09
C ASP A 209 -2.71 14.78 -7.39
N ASN A 210 -1.79 14.49 -6.45
CA ASN A 210 -0.36 14.65 -6.64
C ASN A 210 0.25 13.43 -7.36
N PRO A 211 0.77 13.60 -8.59
CA PRO A 211 1.44 12.52 -9.29
C PRO A 211 2.65 12.03 -8.49
N GLY A 212 2.74 10.71 -8.27
CA GLY A 212 3.84 10.11 -7.51
C GLY A 212 3.63 10.06 -6.00
N GLN A 213 2.47 10.48 -5.49
CA GLN A 213 2.07 10.32 -4.10
C GLN A 213 2.34 8.89 -3.59
N LEU A 214 3.01 8.81 -2.45
CA LEU A 214 3.24 7.55 -1.74
C LEU A 214 2.11 7.18 -0.80
N LEU A 215 1.64 8.18 -0.05
CA LEU A 215 0.68 8.02 1.03
C LEU A 215 -0.45 9.04 0.87
N PRO A 216 -1.72 8.61 1.03
CA PRO A 216 -2.86 9.53 1.10
C PRO A 216 -2.79 10.47 2.30
N ASP A 217 -3.37 11.66 2.16
CA ASP A 217 -3.40 12.78 3.12
C ASP A 217 -3.79 12.40 4.55
N LYS A 218 -4.69 11.43 4.69
CA LYS A 218 -5.11 10.87 5.98
C LYS A 218 -4.09 9.91 6.60
N TYR A 219 -2.89 9.76 6.05
CA TYR A 219 -1.85 8.88 6.59
C TYR A 219 -0.58 9.63 6.97
N VAL A 220 0.13 9.05 7.93
CA VAL A 220 1.55 9.33 8.17
C VAL A 220 2.33 8.04 8.04
N GLY A 221 3.59 8.19 7.64
CA GLY A 221 4.50 7.08 7.42
C GLY A 221 5.87 7.31 8.05
N ALA A 222 6.56 6.20 8.27
CA ALA A 222 7.98 6.17 8.59
C ALA A 222 8.67 5.10 7.75
N LEU A 223 9.84 5.42 7.22
CA LEU A 223 10.77 4.46 6.63
C LEU A 223 11.98 4.33 7.54
N ILE A 224 12.34 3.10 7.89
CA ILE A 224 13.47 2.78 8.76
C ILE A 224 14.37 1.82 8.00
N ASN A 225 15.63 2.20 7.79
CA ASN A 225 16.63 1.25 7.28
C ASN A 225 17.08 0.33 8.42
N THR A 226 17.23 -0.95 8.13
CA THR A 226 17.69 -1.95 9.10
C THR A 226 19.07 -2.46 8.74
N SER A 227 19.70 -3.17 9.68
CA SER A 227 20.92 -3.95 9.42
C SER A 227 20.64 -5.39 8.97
N ASN A 228 19.36 -5.79 8.86
CA ASN A 228 18.98 -7.12 8.45
C ASN A 228 19.10 -7.24 6.92
N PRO A 229 20.04 -8.06 6.40
CA PRO A 229 20.26 -8.16 4.96
C PRO A 229 19.05 -8.75 4.22
N LYS A 230 18.25 -9.58 4.89
CA LYS A 230 17.04 -10.14 4.30
C LYS A 230 15.91 -9.12 4.25
N TYR A 231 15.83 -8.20 5.21
CA TYR A 231 14.74 -7.24 5.37
C TYR A 231 15.30 -5.83 5.53
N PRO A 232 15.83 -5.22 4.45
CA PRO A 232 16.65 -4.01 4.53
C PRO A 232 15.92 -2.76 5.02
N GLY A 233 14.59 -2.75 4.95
CA GLY A 233 13.77 -1.62 5.37
C GLY A 233 12.48 -2.03 6.05
N ILE A 234 12.03 -1.22 7.00
CA ILE A 234 10.73 -1.31 7.64
C ILE A 234 9.92 -0.08 7.25
N VAL A 235 8.68 -0.34 6.86
CA VAL A 235 7.67 0.66 6.54
C VAL A 235 6.64 0.64 7.66
N ILE A 236 6.31 1.80 8.19
CA ILE A 236 5.22 1.97 9.15
C ILE A 236 4.26 2.99 8.57
N ALA A 237 2.97 2.67 8.51
CA ALA A 237 1.92 3.60 8.08
C ALA A 237 0.79 3.62 9.11
N MET A 238 0.28 4.80 9.43
CA MET A 238 -0.85 4.98 10.34
C MET A 238 -1.88 5.92 9.74
N GLU A 239 -3.15 5.50 9.76
CA GLU A 239 -4.29 6.33 9.40
C GLU A 239 -4.61 7.31 10.53
N LEU A 240 -4.57 8.60 10.21
CA LEU A 240 -4.94 9.69 11.10
C LEU A 240 -6.46 9.85 11.16
N SER A 241 -6.94 10.25 12.33
CA SER A 241 -8.34 10.58 12.61
C SER A 241 -8.44 11.44 13.87
N ASP A 242 -9.64 11.85 14.25
CA ASP A 242 -9.87 12.54 15.54
C ASP A 242 -9.40 11.73 16.76
N GLN A 243 -9.21 10.42 16.61
CA GLN A 243 -8.75 9.53 17.69
C GLN A 243 -7.27 9.15 17.57
N LEU A 244 -6.68 9.21 16.37
CA LEU A 244 -5.31 8.78 16.09
C LEU A 244 -4.54 9.93 15.45
N THR A 245 -3.54 10.43 16.16
CA THR A 245 -2.81 11.65 15.82
C THR A 245 -1.35 11.36 15.53
N VAL A 246 -0.64 12.33 14.95
CA VAL A 246 0.81 12.25 14.75
C VAL A 246 1.59 12.01 16.07
N VAL A 247 1.02 12.46 17.20
CA VAL A 247 1.59 12.19 18.53
C VAL A 247 1.50 10.70 18.87
N ASP A 248 0.35 10.06 18.62
CA ASP A 248 0.18 8.61 18.83
C ASP A 248 1.15 7.82 17.94
N PHE A 249 1.39 8.29 16.70
CA PHE A 249 2.38 7.70 15.79
C PHE A 249 3.80 7.80 16.36
N SER A 250 4.20 8.99 16.80
CA SER A 250 5.54 9.25 17.34
C SER A 250 5.80 8.41 18.59
N GLN A 251 4.79 8.23 19.45
CA GLN A 251 4.88 7.36 20.62
C GLN A 251 5.18 5.89 20.25
N ILE A 252 4.61 5.37 19.17
CA ILE A 252 4.92 4.02 18.69
C ILE A 252 6.39 3.97 18.27
N LEU A 253 6.86 4.94 17.47
CA LEU A 253 8.23 4.99 16.98
C LEU A 253 9.25 5.08 18.13
N ASP A 254 8.97 5.88 19.16
CA ASP A 254 9.83 5.99 20.35
C ASP A 254 9.96 4.68 21.15
N THR A 255 9.04 3.73 20.97
CA THR A 255 9.08 2.43 21.64
C THR A 255 9.81 1.34 20.85
N LEU A 256 10.13 1.58 19.56
CA LEU A 256 10.76 0.59 18.70
C LEU A 256 12.16 0.23 19.19
N LYS A 257 12.45 -1.07 19.32
CA LYS A 257 13.77 -1.59 19.63
C LYS A 257 14.11 -2.76 18.72
N PHE A 258 15.34 -2.76 18.22
CA PHE A 258 15.92 -3.88 17.48
C PHE A 258 16.75 -4.73 18.45
N GLU A 259 16.52 -6.04 18.43
CA GLU A 259 17.15 -7.04 19.30
C GLU A 259 18.15 -7.96 18.57
#